data_AF-A0A926HMK9-F1
#
_entry.id   AF-A0A926HMK9-F1
#
_cell.length_a   1.000
_cell.length_b   1.000
_cell.length_c   1.000
_cell.angle_alpha   90.00
_cell.angle_beta   90.00
_cell.angle_gamma   90.00
#
_symmetry.space_group_name_H-M   'P 1'
#
loop_
_entity.id
_entity.type
_entity.pdbx_description
1 polymer ?
#
loop_
_entity_poly.entity_id
_entity_poly.type
_entity_poly.pdbx_seq_one_letter_code
_entity_poly.pdbx_strand_id
1 'polypeptide(L)'
;MIEKITDADLTGKGVVGQPDVPGLSALEMQNKVEEIPRSVIIPAYNAMVDDLQSTAGGSGAANVGSAPIEGLSGDTVQGKLEAVKVILDQKVASELIKKIRINGYNQMEYTYDGTNFFPISADESGTSKVPYVLMSQGQDIPVSERIPNTLYFATLEAGA
;
A
#
# COMPACT_ATOMS: atom_id res chain seq x y z
N MET A 1 -12.71 -20.31 11.09
CA MET A 1 -11.67 -20.50 12.14
C MET A 1 -11.24 -21.94 12.05
N ILE A 2 -9.94 -22.22 12.12
CA ILE A 2 -9.43 -23.59 12.04
C ILE A 2 -9.81 -24.34 13.32
N GLU A 3 -10.70 -25.32 13.19
CA GLU A 3 -11.17 -26.14 14.30
C GLU A 3 -10.36 -27.44 14.43
N LYS A 4 -10.18 -27.88 15.67
CA LYS A 4 -9.54 -29.17 15.94
C LYS A 4 -10.56 -30.28 15.78
N ILE A 5 -10.16 -31.38 15.15
CA ILE A 5 -10.91 -32.64 15.23
C ILE A 5 -10.80 -33.15 16.66
N THR A 6 -11.94 -33.47 17.25
CA THR A 6 -12.09 -34.01 18.60
C THR A 6 -12.63 -35.44 18.55
N ASP A 7 -12.56 -36.15 19.68
CA ASP A 7 -13.12 -37.52 19.78
C ASP A 7 -14.64 -37.54 19.54
N ALA A 8 -15.33 -36.45 19.81
CA ALA A 8 -16.76 -36.31 19.52
C ALA A 8 -17.04 -36.40 18.01
N ASP A 9 -16.15 -35.88 17.17
CA ASP A 9 -16.28 -35.90 15.70
C ASP A 9 -16.07 -37.29 15.11
N LEU A 10 -15.36 -38.15 15.83
CA LEU A 10 -15.03 -39.53 15.45
C LEU A 10 -16.03 -40.55 16.00
N THR A 11 -16.85 -40.17 16.99
CA THR A 11 -17.75 -41.08 17.68
C THR A 11 -18.78 -41.68 16.72
N GLY A 12 -18.88 -43.02 16.68
CA GLY A 12 -19.81 -43.75 15.81
C GLY A 12 -19.35 -43.88 14.34
N LYS A 13 -18.16 -43.38 14.01
CA LYS A 13 -17.57 -43.44 12.68
C LYS A 13 -16.41 -44.43 12.63
N GLY A 14 -16.19 -45.03 11.47
CA GLY A 14 -15.12 -46.00 11.30
C GLY A 14 -15.47 -47.40 11.84
N VAL A 15 -14.44 -48.23 11.93
CA VAL A 15 -14.57 -49.63 12.40
C VAL A 15 -14.42 -49.79 13.92
N VAL A 16 -13.98 -48.74 14.61
CA VAL A 16 -13.75 -48.77 16.06
C VAL A 16 -15.08 -48.85 16.79
N GLY A 17 -15.24 -49.86 17.65
CA GLY A 17 -16.49 -50.11 18.42
C GLY A 17 -17.51 -50.99 17.70
N GLN A 18 -17.19 -51.53 16.52
CA GLN A 18 -18.01 -52.56 15.88
C GLN A 18 -17.83 -53.93 16.54
N PRO A 19 -18.86 -54.80 16.49
CA PRO A 19 -18.71 -56.18 16.91
C PRO A 19 -17.77 -56.94 15.97
N ASP A 20 -17.17 -58.03 16.45
CA ASP A 20 -16.21 -58.86 15.69
C ASP A 20 -16.78 -59.36 14.35
N VAL A 21 -18.11 -59.54 14.26
CA VAL A 21 -18.85 -59.82 13.02
C VAL A 21 -19.98 -58.80 12.86
N PRO A 22 -19.77 -57.71 12.09
CA PRO A 22 -20.71 -56.60 11.96
C PRO A 22 -22.03 -56.89 11.23
N GLY A 23 -22.15 -58.04 10.57
CA GLY A 23 -23.32 -58.36 9.73
C GLY A 23 -23.48 -57.45 8.50
N LEU A 24 -22.43 -56.68 8.16
CA LEU A 24 -22.40 -55.76 7.03
C LEU A 24 -22.03 -56.49 5.74
N SER A 25 -22.54 -56.02 4.61
CA SER A 25 -22.06 -56.44 3.29
C SER A 25 -20.61 -55.98 3.05
N ALA A 26 -19.96 -56.57 2.05
CA ALA A 26 -18.60 -56.18 1.68
C ALA A 26 -18.47 -54.68 1.35
N LEU A 27 -19.48 -54.10 0.69
CA LEU A 27 -19.49 -52.68 0.36
C LEU A 27 -19.68 -51.79 1.60
N GLU A 28 -20.58 -52.18 2.51
CA GLU A 28 -20.79 -51.44 3.76
C GLU A 28 -19.56 -51.48 4.66
N MET A 29 -18.85 -52.61 4.71
CA MET A 29 -17.56 -52.73 5.39
C MET A 29 -16.51 -51.78 4.80
N GLN A 30 -16.36 -51.75 3.47
CA GLN A 30 -15.43 -50.83 2.80
C GLN A 30 -15.79 -49.36 3.08
N ASN A 31 -17.07 -49.02 3.01
CA ASN A 31 -17.55 -47.68 3.33
C ASN A 31 -17.25 -47.29 4.78
N LYS A 32 -17.38 -48.24 5.72
CA LYS A 32 -17.10 -47.97 7.13
C LYS A 32 -15.60 -47.78 7.40
N VAL A 33 -14.72 -48.56 6.76
CA VAL A 33 -13.26 -48.36 6.86
C VAL A 33 -12.87 -46.95 6.41
N GLU A 34 -13.50 -46.44 5.35
CA GLU A 34 -13.20 -45.14 4.74
C GLU A 34 -13.98 -43.96 5.35
N GLU A 35 -14.88 -44.22 6.30
CA GLU A 35 -15.86 -43.23 6.76
C GLU A 35 -15.20 -42.05 7.48
N ILE A 36 -14.19 -42.29 8.33
CA ILE A 36 -13.50 -41.22 9.06
C ILE A 36 -12.76 -40.28 8.07
N PRO A 37 -11.91 -40.79 7.14
CA PRO A 37 -11.29 -39.95 6.12
C PRO A 37 -12.31 -39.13 5.32
N ARG A 38 -13.39 -39.76 4.85
CA ARG A 38 -14.35 -39.14 3.93
C ARG A 38 -15.30 -38.15 4.60
N SER A 39 -15.72 -38.42 5.83
CA SER A 39 -16.76 -37.63 6.51
C SER A 39 -16.23 -36.67 7.58
N VAL A 40 -14.95 -36.78 7.97
CA VAL A 40 -14.34 -35.92 9.00
C VAL A 40 -13.09 -35.25 8.46
N ILE A 41 -12.07 -36.02 8.07
CA ILE A 41 -10.74 -35.48 7.79
C ILE A 41 -10.75 -34.62 6.53
N ILE A 42 -11.27 -35.13 5.41
CA ILE A 42 -11.28 -34.39 4.14
C ILE A 42 -12.06 -33.07 4.25
N PRO A 43 -13.30 -33.05 4.79
CA PRO A 43 -14.03 -31.79 5.00
C PRO A 43 -13.27 -30.80 5.89
N ALA A 44 -12.76 -31.24 7.04
CA ALA A 44 -12.03 -30.37 7.96
C ALA A 44 -10.74 -29.81 7.34
N TYR A 45 -10.01 -30.64 6.60
CA TYR A 45 -8.79 -30.23 5.91
C TYR A 45 -9.07 -29.19 4.82
N ASN A 46 -10.08 -29.42 3.98
CA ASN A 46 -10.43 -28.47 2.93
C ASN A 46 -10.89 -27.13 3.52
N ALA A 47 -11.69 -27.15 4.59
CA ALA A 47 -12.08 -25.94 5.31
C ALA A 47 -10.86 -25.20 5.90
N MET A 48 -9.87 -25.93 6.41
CA MET A 48 -8.61 -25.32 6.87
C MET A 48 -7.83 -24.66 5.72
N VAL A 49 -7.77 -25.30 4.55
CA VAL A 49 -7.12 -24.74 3.36
C VAL A 49 -7.80 -23.44 2.94
N ASP A 50 -9.13 -23.44 2.87
CA ASP A 50 -9.92 -22.25 2.51
C ASP A 50 -9.69 -21.10 3.51
N ASP A 51 -9.68 -21.40 4.81
CA ASP A 51 -9.41 -20.41 5.88
C ASP A 51 -7.98 -19.82 5.78
N LEU A 52 -6.98 -20.64 5.44
CA LEU A 52 -5.59 -20.21 5.31
C LEU A 52 -5.34 -19.41 4.02
N GLN A 53 -6.04 -19.74 2.93
CA GLN A 53 -5.94 -19.02 1.66
C GLN A 53 -6.81 -17.76 1.60
N SER A 54 -7.76 -17.61 2.54
CA SER A 54 -8.61 -16.44 2.62
C SER A 54 -7.81 -15.15 2.80
N THR A 55 -8.27 -14.09 2.14
CA THR A 55 -7.74 -12.72 2.31
C THR A 55 -8.66 -11.84 3.17
N ALA A 56 -9.77 -12.40 3.66
CA ALA A 56 -10.71 -11.71 4.53
C ALA A 56 -10.21 -11.59 5.98
N GLY A 57 -10.84 -10.73 6.78
CA GLY A 57 -10.54 -10.59 8.20
C GLY A 57 -10.71 -11.92 8.96
N GLY A 58 -9.69 -12.31 9.73
CA GLY A 58 -9.64 -13.59 10.44
C GLY A 58 -8.90 -14.72 9.71
N SER A 59 -8.35 -14.47 8.51
CA SER A 59 -7.52 -15.43 7.80
C SER A 59 -6.18 -15.74 8.47
N GLY A 60 -5.47 -16.75 7.97
CA GLY A 60 -4.10 -17.07 8.41
C GLY A 60 -3.17 -15.85 8.37
N ALA A 61 -3.27 -15.03 7.32
CA ALA A 61 -2.56 -13.76 7.19
C ALA A 61 -2.96 -12.75 8.27
N ALA A 62 -4.25 -12.62 8.60
CA ALA A 62 -4.71 -11.72 9.65
C ALA A 62 -4.18 -12.11 11.04
N ASN A 63 -4.12 -13.40 11.35
CA ASN A 63 -3.64 -13.90 12.64
C ASN A 63 -2.14 -13.66 12.88
N VAL A 64 -1.34 -13.53 11.82
CA VAL A 64 0.08 -13.17 11.90
C VAL A 64 0.36 -11.69 11.64
N GLY A 65 -0.69 -10.85 11.62
CA GLY A 65 -0.56 -9.41 11.39
C GLY A 65 -0.21 -9.02 9.95
N SER A 66 -0.35 -9.94 9.00
CA SER A 66 -0.19 -9.70 7.56
C SER A 66 -1.53 -9.54 6.83
N ALA A 67 -2.60 -9.09 7.50
CA ALA A 67 -3.80 -8.61 6.82
C ALA A 67 -3.47 -7.38 5.93
N PRO A 68 -4.12 -7.21 4.76
CA PRO A 68 -3.93 -6.02 3.93
C PRO A 68 -4.09 -4.73 4.75
N ILE A 69 -3.19 -3.76 4.53
CA ILE A 69 -3.27 -2.44 5.15
C ILE A 69 -3.83 -1.50 4.10
N GLU A 70 -4.90 -0.76 4.43
CA GLU A 70 -5.53 0.17 3.50
C GLU A 70 -4.50 1.16 2.92
N GLY A 71 -4.50 1.32 1.60
CA GLY A 71 -3.56 2.20 0.89
C GLY A 71 -2.15 1.62 0.67
N LEU A 72 -1.85 0.40 1.13
CA LEU A 72 -0.59 -0.29 0.86
C LEU A 72 -0.79 -1.54 0.01
N SER A 73 0.09 -1.73 -0.97
CA SER A 73 0.20 -2.98 -1.72
C SER A 73 1.13 -3.97 -1.01
N GLY A 74 0.87 -5.27 -1.18
CA GLY A 74 1.75 -6.34 -0.73
C GLY A 74 1.06 -7.37 0.17
N ASP A 75 1.25 -8.65 -0.17
CA ASP A 75 0.66 -9.78 0.57
C ASP A 75 1.59 -10.31 1.67
N THR A 76 2.89 -10.04 1.56
CA THR A 76 3.90 -10.43 2.54
C THR A 76 4.28 -9.24 3.43
N VAL A 77 4.84 -9.53 4.61
CA VAL A 77 5.42 -8.50 5.48
C VAL A 77 6.51 -7.72 4.74
N GLN A 78 7.35 -8.40 3.96
CA GLN A 78 8.37 -7.75 3.13
C GLN A 78 7.74 -6.78 2.12
N GLY A 79 6.75 -7.22 1.34
CA GLY A 79 6.11 -6.39 0.32
C GLY A 79 5.43 -5.16 0.93
N LYS A 80 4.82 -5.30 2.11
CA LYS A 80 4.24 -4.17 2.83
C LYS A 80 5.30 -3.20 3.34
N LEU A 81 6.41 -3.70 3.89
CA LEU A 81 7.52 -2.85 4.33
C LEU A 81 8.15 -2.10 3.16
N GLU A 82 8.25 -2.73 1.99
CA GLU A 82 8.66 -2.08 0.74
C GLU A 82 7.67 -0.99 0.32
N ALA A 83 6.35 -1.26 0.36
CA ALA A 83 5.32 -0.26 0.07
C ALA A 83 5.35 0.93 1.04
N VAL A 84 5.49 0.68 2.36
CA VAL A 84 5.67 1.74 3.36
C VAL A 84 6.92 2.57 3.07
N LYS A 85 8.03 1.92 2.72
CA LYS A 85 9.27 2.60 2.37
C LYS A 85 9.07 3.56 1.20
N VAL A 86 8.37 3.14 0.15
CA VAL A 86 8.06 4.01 -1.01
C VAL A 86 7.26 5.24 -0.59
N ILE A 87 6.21 5.06 0.21
CA ILE A 87 5.37 6.19 0.68
C ILE A 87 6.19 7.14 1.56
N LEU A 88 7.03 6.59 2.45
CA LEU A 88 7.88 7.39 3.32
C LEU A 88 8.90 8.20 2.51
N ASP A 89 9.55 7.57 1.53
CA ASP A 89 10.52 8.24 0.65
C ASP A 89 9.85 9.37 -0.14
N GLN A 90 8.63 9.17 -0.63
CA GLN A 90 7.83 10.21 -1.31
C GLN A 90 7.47 11.37 -0.37
N LYS A 91 7.01 11.07 0.85
CA LYS A 91 6.64 12.09 1.83
C LYS A 91 7.84 12.93 2.27
N VAL A 92 8.96 12.29 2.60
CA VAL A 92 10.21 12.96 3.00
C VAL A 92 10.77 13.79 1.85
N ALA A 93 10.65 13.34 0.60
CA ALA A 93 11.08 14.13 -0.56
C ALA A 93 10.15 15.32 -0.87
N SER A 94 8.85 15.20 -0.60
CA SER A 94 7.83 16.19 -0.97
C SER A 94 7.69 17.36 0.00
N GLU A 95 8.18 17.27 1.24
CA GLU A 95 7.89 18.26 2.29
C GLU A 95 8.75 19.54 2.23
N LEU A 96 9.76 19.63 1.36
CA LEU A 96 10.58 20.85 1.20
C LEU A 96 10.65 21.28 -0.27
N ILE A 97 10.47 22.59 -0.52
CA ILE A 97 10.85 23.19 -1.80
C ILE A 97 12.37 23.05 -1.93
N LYS A 98 12.83 22.24 -2.89
CA LYS A 98 14.26 22.02 -3.11
C LYS A 98 14.90 23.15 -3.90
N LYS A 99 14.19 23.71 -4.89
CA LYS A 99 14.65 24.85 -5.70
C LYS A 99 13.46 25.71 -6.17
N ILE A 100 13.72 26.98 -6.39
CA ILE A 100 12.83 27.95 -7.06
C ILE A 100 13.62 28.58 -8.21
N ARG A 101 13.01 28.74 -9.39
CA ARG A 101 13.62 29.43 -10.54
C ARG A 101 12.60 30.17 -11.38
N ILE A 102 13.09 30.94 -12.37
CA ILE A 102 12.29 31.52 -13.46
C ILE A 102 12.50 30.68 -14.72
N ASN A 103 11.42 30.32 -15.42
CA ASN A 103 11.49 29.56 -16.68
C ASN A 103 11.56 30.45 -17.93
N GLY A 104 11.68 29.84 -19.11
CA GLY A 104 11.76 30.55 -20.40
C GLY A 104 10.50 31.33 -20.80
N TYR A 105 9.39 31.18 -20.06
CA TYR A 105 8.14 31.93 -20.24
C TYR A 105 7.94 33.01 -19.19
N ASN A 106 8.99 33.35 -18.45
CA ASN A 106 8.94 34.36 -17.41
C ASN A 106 7.92 34.02 -16.30
N GLN A 107 7.93 32.78 -15.83
CA GLN A 107 7.10 32.32 -14.71
C GLN A 107 7.98 31.75 -13.61
N MET A 108 7.64 32.04 -12.35
CA MET A 108 8.24 31.36 -11.22
C MET A 108 7.79 29.90 -11.22
N GLU A 109 8.72 28.98 -10.99
CA GLU A 109 8.43 27.57 -10.84
C GLU A 109 9.26 26.97 -9.69
N TYR A 110 8.72 25.93 -9.07
CA TYR A 110 9.32 25.23 -7.95
C TYR A 110 9.51 23.76 -8.26
N THR A 111 10.38 23.10 -7.51
CA THR A 111 10.56 21.64 -7.57
C THR A 111 10.64 21.06 -6.16
N TYR A 112 9.98 19.94 -5.96
CA TYR A 112 10.08 19.12 -4.75
C TYR A 112 11.02 17.91 -4.95
N ASP A 113 11.25 17.46 -6.19
CA ASP A 113 12.12 16.32 -6.48
C ASP A 113 13.53 16.71 -6.95
N GLY A 114 13.73 17.97 -7.36
CA GLY A 114 14.98 18.50 -7.91
C GLY A 114 15.12 18.38 -9.43
N THR A 115 14.15 17.74 -10.09
CA THR A 115 14.19 17.36 -11.51
C THR A 115 12.99 17.94 -12.28
N ASN A 116 11.77 17.73 -11.78
CA ASN A 116 10.54 18.24 -12.37
C ASN A 116 10.18 19.59 -11.74
N PHE A 117 9.91 20.59 -12.60
CA PHE A 117 9.54 21.92 -12.18
C PHE A 117 8.08 22.20 -12.51
N PHE A 118 7.39 22.81 -11.56
CA PHE A 118 5.98 23.15 -11.65
C PHE A 118 5.82 24.66 -11.53
N PRO A 119 5.09 25.31 -12.45
CA PRO A 119 4.84 26.74 -12.33
C PRO A 119 4.13 27.02 -11.00
N ILE A 120 4.52 28.11 -10.35
CA ILE A 120 3.75 28.73 -9.28
C ILE A 120 2.59 29.45 -9.97
N SER A 121 1.60 28.69 -10.45
CA SER A 121 0.34 29.23 -10.93
C SER A 121 -0.53 29.58 -9.73
N ALA A 122 -0.93 30.84 -9.60
CA ALA A 122 -2.03 31.17 -8.73
C ALA A 122 -3.34 30.67 -9.36
N ASP A 123 -3.97 29.74 -8.66
CA ASP A 123 -5.31 29.16 -8.85
C ASP A 123 -5.68 28.60 -10.23
N GLU A 124 -6.76 27.80 -10.23
CA GLU A 124 -7.31 27.07 -11.38
C GLU A 124 -7.81 28.00 -12.51
N SER A 125 -7.83 29.32 -12.28
CA SER A 125 -8.27 30.34 -13.23
C SER A 125 -7.11 31.08 -13.92
N GLY A 126 -5.86 30.72 -13.62
CA GLY A 126 -4.69 31.09 -14.42
C GLY A 126 -4.30 32.57 -14.39
N THR A 127 -4.84 33.36 -13.44
CA THR A 127 -4.63 34.81 -13.39
C THR A 127 -4.08 35.26 -12.03
N SER A 128 -2.87 34.82 -11.69
CA SER A 128 -1.97 35.66 -10.90
C SER A 128 -0.52 35.21 -11.07
N LYS A 129 0.18 35.88 -11.97
CA LYS A 129 1.65 35.92 -11.92
C LYS A 129 1.98 36.89 -10.80
N VAL A 130 2.67 36.45 -9.74
CA VAL A 130 3.32 37.41 -8.84
C VAL A 130 4.26 38.24 -9.73
N PRO A 131 4.02 39.56 -9.90
CA PRO A 131 4.83 40.35 -10.79
C PRO A 131 6.26 40.35 -10.27
N TYR A 132 7.22 40.25 -11.19
CA TYR A 132 8.62 40.31 -10.81
C TYR A 132 9.45 41.08 -11.84
N VAL A 133 10.58 41.61 -11.37
CA VAL A 133 11.54 42.37 -12.16
C VAL A 133 12.92 41.73 -12.00
N LEU A 134 13.59 41.49 -13.14
CA LEU A 134 14.99 41.10 -13.17
C LEU A 134 15.86 42.35 -13.25
N MET A 135 16.91 42.43 -12.43
CA MET A 135 17.86 43.54 -12.40
C MET A 135 19.30 43.03 -12.50
N SER A 136 20.21 43.85 -13.01
CA SER A 136 21.63 43.51 -12.99
C SER A 136 22.15 43.36 -11.55
N GLN A 137 23.13 42.48 -11.34
CA GLN A 137 23.74 42.31 -10.02
C GLN A 137 24.32 43.64 -9.51
N GLY A 138 23.87 44.06 -8.32
CA GLY A 138 24.31 45.32 -7.69
C GLY A 138 23.52 46.57 -8.11
N GLN A 139 22.54 46.44 -9.01
CA GLN A 139 21.59 47.52 -9.29
C GLN A 139 20.65 47.70 -8.08
N ASP A 140 20.56 48.92 -7.56
CA ASP A 140 19.55 49.29 -6.56
C ASP A 140 18.37 50.00 -7.25
N ILE A 141 17.16 49.68 -6.80
CA ILE A 141 15.94 50.37 -7.24
C ILE A 141 15.39 51.14 -6.03
N PRO A 142 15.41 52.49 -6.07
CA PRO A 142 14.85 53.33 -5.03
C PRO A 142 13.43 52.90 -4.67
N VAL A 143 13.07 52.94 -3.38
CA VAL A 143 11.73 52.52 -2.91
C VAL A 143 10.61 53.29 -3.62
N SER A 144 10.84 54.55 -3.98
CA SER A 144 9.92 55.40 -4.74
C SER A 144 9.65 54.93 -6.17
N GLU A 145 10.52 54.10 -6.74
CA GLU A 145 10.43 53.56 -8.10
C GLU A 145 9.97 52.09 -8.10
N ARG A 146 9.74 51.51 -6.92
CA ARG A 146 9.29 50.11 -6.81
C ARG A 146 7.80 50.00 -7.14
N ILE A 147 7.50 49.04 -8.00
CA ILE A 147 6.14 48.62 -8.33
C ILE A 147 5.59 47.87 -7.11
N PRO A 148 4.41 48.25 -6.60
CA PRO A 148 3.77 47.54 -5.49
C PRO A 148 3.58 46.04 -5.80
N ASN A 149 3.65 45.21 -4.76
CA ASN A 149 3.43 43.75 -4.84
C ASN A 149 4.32 42.99 -5.84
N THR A 150 5.50 43.56 -6.16
CA THR A 150 6.44 43.01 -7.14
C THR A 150 7.70 42.47 -6.45
N LEU A 151 8.12 41.26 -6.84
CA LEU A 151 9.39 40.67 -6.41
C LEU A 151 10.55 41.15 -7.29
N TYR A 152 11.70 41.38 -6.67
CA TYR A 152 12.89 41.91 -7.33
C TYR A 152 14.03 40.90 -7.22
N PHE A 153 14.56 40.47 -8.36
CA PHE A 153 15.62 39.45 -8.41
C PHE A 153 16.83 39.99 -9.18
N ALA A 154 18.01 39.91 -8.57
CA ALA A 154 19.26 40.19 -9.25
C ALA A 154 19.67 39.00 -10.12
N THR A 155 19.99 39.24 -11.39
CA THR A 155 20.60 38.25 -12.27
C THR A 155 22.08 38.14 -11.94
N LEU A 156 22.53 36.94 -11.60
CA LEU A 156 23.97 36.62 -11.59
C LEU A 156 24.41 36.58 -13.06
N GLU A 157 25.43 37.34 -13.43
CA GLU A 157 26.08 37.18 -14.73
C GLU A 157 26.46 35.71 -14.89
N ALA A 158 26.07 35.09 -16.01
CA ALA A 158 26.49 33.74 -16.30
C ALA A 158 28.01 33.78 -16.48
N GLY A 159 28.75 33.34 -15.46
CA GLY A 159 30.19 33.12 -15.57
C GLY A 159 30.45 32.20 -16.76
N ALA A 160 31.32 32.66 -17.66
CA ALA A 160 31.86 31.88 -18.76
C ALA A 160 32.63 30.65 -18.27
#